data_AF-A0A412TBV4-F1
#
_entry.id   AF-A0A412TBV4-F1
#
_cell.length_a   1.000
_cell.length_b   1.000
_cell.length_c   1.000
_cell.angle_alpha   90.00
_cell.angle_beta   90.00
_cell.angle_gamma   90.00
#
_symmetry.space_group_name_H-M   'P 1'
#
loop_
_entity.id
_entity.type
_entity.pdbx_description
1 polymer ?
#
loop_
_entity_poly.entity_id
_entity_poly.type
_entity_poly.pdbx_seq_one_letter_code
_entity_poly.pdbx_strand_id
1 'polypeptide(L)' 'MRKMVCPQCKVGAFYVLNGQGERLPVYVSDKGEVVPKDPAASLKGYDLEEVYCLCCSWHGTPKRLVKY' A
#
# COMPACT_ATOMS: atom_id res chain seq x y z
N MET A 1 10.64 4.27 -10.10
CA MET A 1 9.71 3.14 -9.86
C MET A 1 8.32 3.54 -10.38
N ARG A 2 7.73 2.76 -11.29
CA ARG A 2 6.30 2.89 -11.61
C ARG A 2 5.50 2.32 -10.44
N LYS A 3 4.43 3.00 -10.07
CA LYS A 3 3.59 2.65 -8.92
C LYS A 3 2.25 2.14 -9.41
N MET A 4 1.73 1.14 -8.72
CA MET A 4 0.36 0.70 -8.89
C MET A 4 -0.58 1.70 -8.21
N VAL A 5 -1.81 1.78 -8.67
CA VAL A 5 -2.83 2.71 -8.16
C VAL A 5 -4.10 1.99 -7.74
N CYS A 6 -4.87 2.66 -6.88
CA CYS A 6 -6.15 2.16 -6.40
C CYS A 6 -7.09 1.94 -7.60
N PRO A 7 -7.77 0.78 -7.71
CA PRO A 7 -8.67 0.52 -8.81
C PRO A 7 -9.88 1.48 -8.83
N GLN A 8 -10.28 2.01 -7.67
CA GLN A 8 -11.44 2.91 -7.54
C GLN A 8 -11.08 4.38 -7.83
N CYS A 9 -10.15 4.96 -7.08
CA CYS A 9 -9.87 6.40 -7.16
C CYS A 9 -8.58 6.78 -7.90
N LYS A 10 -7.83 5.80 -8.43
CA LYS A 10 -6.56 5.97 -9.17
C LYS A 10 -5.42 6.66 -8.38
N VAL A 11 -5.55 6.77 -7.06
CA VAL A 11 -4.48 7.25 -6.18
C VAL A 11 -3.49 6.12 -5.88
N GLY A 12 -2.18 6.41 -6.00
CA GLY A 12 -1.10 5.46 -5.74
C GLY A 12 -0.58 5.44 -4.30
N ALA A 13 -1.34 5.99 -3.35
CA ALA A 13 -0.95 6.14 -1.95
C ALA A 13 -1.77 5.20 -1.06
N PHE A 14 -1.08 4.37 -0.28
CA PHE A 14 -1.69 3.36 0.58
C PHE A 14 -1.09 3.39 1.99
N TYR A 15 -1.66 2.59 2.88
CA TYR A 15 -1.04 2.19 4.15
C TYR A 15 -1.24 0.70 4.41
N VAL A 16 -0.37 0.14 5.24
CA VAL A 16 -0.49 -1.21 5.83
C VAL A 16 -0.75 -1.08 7.33
N LEU A 17 -1.34 -2.12 7.92
CA LEU A 17 -1.63 -2.19 9.34
C LEU A 17 -0.76 -3.25 10.03
N ASN A 18 -0.36 -3.01 11.26
CA ASN A 18 0.19 -4.06 12.13
C ASN A 18 -0.88 -4.60 13.09
N GLY A 19 -0.52 -5.60 13.88
CA GLY A 19 -1.43 -6.21 14.88
C GLY A 19 -1.90 -5.26 15.99
N GLN A 20 -1.29 -4.06 16.13
CA GLN A 20 -1.69 -3.03 17.08
C GLN A 20 -2.57 -1.94 16.44
N GLY A 21 -2.87 -2.04 15.14
CA GLY A 21 -3.66 -1.06 14.40
C GLY A 21 -2.88 0.19 13.98
N GLU A 22 -1.55 0.20 14.12
CA GLU A 22 -0.71 1.28 13.64
C GLU A 22 -0.66 1.27 12.11
N ARG A 23 -0.64 2.46 11.51
CA ARG A 23 -0.67 2.65 10.06
C ARG A 23 0.69 3.10 9.56
N LEU A 24 1.25 2.35 8.62
CA LEU A 24 2.46 2.78 7.92
C LEU A 24 2.13 3.14 6.47
N PRO A 25 2.37 4.39 6.04
CA PRO A 25 2.18 4.79 4.65
C PRO A 25 3.15 4.07 3.72
N VAL A 26 2.62 3.54 2.62
CA VAL A 26 3.37 2.78 1.60
C VAL A 26 2.99 3.18 0.17
N TYR A 27 3.84 2.79 -0.77
CA TYR A 27 3.56 2.65 -2.19
C TYR A 27 3.56 1.16 -2.56
N VAL A 28 2.94 0.81 -3.70
CA VAL A 28 3.08 -0.53 -4.29
C VAL A 28 3.78 -0.39 -5.64
N SER A 29 4.86 -1.13 -5.86
CA SER A 29 5.59 -1.17 -7.12
C SER A 29 4.77 -1.85 -8.22
N ASP A 30 5.12 -1.63 -9.48
CA ASP A 30 4.51 -2.33 -10.63
C ASP A 30 4.75 -3.85 -10.66
N LYS A 31 5.60 -4.36 -9.75
CA LYS A 31 5.82 -5.78 -9.46
C LYS A 31 4.95 -6.30 -8.30
N GLY A 32 4.16 -5.42 -7.68
CA GLY A 32 3.32 -5.75 -6.52
C GLY A 32 4.06 -5.72 -5.19
N GLU A 33 5.27 -5.15 -5.13
CA GLU A 33 6.05 -5.06 -3.89
C GLU A 33 5.59 -3.85 -3.07
N VAL A 34 5.37 -4.06 -1.77
CA VAL A 34 5.04 -2.98 -0.83
C VAL A 34 6.32 -2.26 -0.42
N VAL A 35 6.35 -0.95 -0.57
CA VAL A 35 7.52 -0.10 -0.29
C VAL A 35 7.12 1.02 0.66
N PRO A 36 7.79 1.21 1.81
CA PRO A 36 7.57 2.35 2.69
C PRO A 36 7.65 3.68 1.95
N LYS A 37 6.80 4.64 2.30
CA LYS A 37 6.96 6.01 1.79
C LYS A 37 8.18 6.70 2.37
N ASP A 38 8.45 6.47 3.65
CA ASP A 38 9.65 6.92 4.34
C ASP A 38 10.73 5.83 4.23
N PRO A 39 11.88 6.09 3.57
CA PRO A 39 12.97 5.12 3.45
C PRO A 39 13.58 4.69 4.79
N ALA A 40 13.43 5.47 5.86
CA ALA A 40 13.91 5.12 7.19
C ALA A 40 12.95 4.18 7.95
N ALA A 41 11.70 4.04 7.49
CA ALA A 41 10.71 3.21 8.14
C ALA A 41 10.88 1.72 7.81
N SER A 42 10.62 0.86 8.80
CA SER A 42 10.64 -0.59 8.63
C SER A 42 9.25 -1.16 8.40
N LEU A 43 9.14 -2.14 7.50
CA LEU A 43 7.92 -2.95 7.31
C LEU A 43 7.78 -4.08 8.35
N LYS A 44 8.74 -4.24 9.27
CA LYS A 44 8.73 -5.35 10.23
C LYS A 44 7.48 -5.27 11.13
N GLY A 45 6.70 -6.35 11.15
CA GLY A 45 5.50 -6.47 11.97
C GLY A 45 4.22 -5.95 11.32
N TYR A 46 4.28 -5.40 10.10
CA TYR A 46 3.11 -5.01 9.32
C TYR A 46 2.62 -6.16 8.45
N ASP A 47 1.31 -6.23 8.25
CA ASP A 47 0.69 -7.10 7.25
C ASP A 47 0.88 -6.48 5.86
N LEU A 48 1.57 -7.22 4.98
CA LEU A 48 1.85 -6.82 3.61
C LEU A 48 0.91 -7.50 2.59
N GLU A 49 0.06 -8.43 3.04
CA GLU A 49 -0.91 -9.10 2.19
C GLU A 49 -2.10 -8.20 1.87
N GLU A 50 -2.38 -7.22 2.73
CA GLU A 50 -3.46 -6.25 2.56
C GLU A 50 -2.96 -4.80 2.61
N VAL A 51 -3.40 -4.01 1.64
CA VAL A 51 -3.14 -2.56 1.60
C VAL A 51 -4.45 -1.78 1.57
N TYR A 52 -4.43 -0.63 2.22
CA TYR A 52 -5.57 0.24 2.39
C TYR A 52 -5.34 1.55 1.65
N CYS A 53 -6.29 1.98 0.83
CA CYS A 53 -6.16 3.24 0.11
C CYS A 53 -6.19 4.42 1.09
N LEU A 54 -5.27 5.38 0.92
CA LEU A 54 -5.26 6.59 1.75
C LEU A 54 -6.35 7.60 1.37
N CYS A 55 -6.98 7.47 0.20
CA CYS A 55 -7.91 8.46 -0.34
C CYS A 55 -9.39 8.00 -0.34
N CYS A 56 -9.65 6.69 -0.46
CA CYS A 56 -11.00 6.14 -0.45
C CYS A 56 -11.06 4.92 0.49
N SER A 57 -12.23 4.30 0.61
CA SER A 57 -12.46 3.13 1.47
C SER A 57 -11.96 1.81 0.90
N TRP A 58 -11.34 1.80 -0.29
CA TRP A 58 -10.84 0.56 -0.89
C TRP A 58 -9.69 -0.03 -0.07
N HIS A 59 -9.75 -1.33 0.17
CA HIS A 59 -8.63 -2.15 0.63
C HIS A 59 -8.63 -3.50 -0.09
N GLY A 60 -7.49 -4.17 -0.05
CA GLY A 60 -7.33 -5.50 -0.60
C GLY A 60 -5.89 -5.82 -0.91
N THR A 61 -5.66 -6.95 -1.58
CA THR A 61 -4.30 -7.40 -1.84
C THR A 61 -3.58 -6.53 -2.88
N PRO A 62 -2.25 -6.33 -2.76
CA PRO A 62 -1.46 -5.57 -3.73
C PRO A 62 -1.65 -6.00 -5.20
N LYS A 63 -1.95 -7.29 -5.42
CA LYS A 63 -2.22 -7.86 -6.75
C LYS A 63 -3.49 -7.33 -7.42
N ARG A 64 -4.43 -6.77 -6.66
CA ARG A 64 -5.70 -6.20 -7.18
C ARG A 64 -5.58 -4.74 -7.59
N LEU A 65 -4.43 -4.11 -7.35
CA LEU A 65 -4.15 -2.76 -7.83
C LEU A 65 -3.99 -2.76 -9.35
N VAL A 66 -4.08 -1.58 -9.95
CA VAL A 66 -3.99 -1.42 -11.41
C VAL A 66 -2.82 -0.54 -11.78
N LYS A 67 -2.30 -0.73 -12.99
CA LYS A 67 -1.35 0.20 -13.60
C LYS A 67 -2.13 1.42 -14.11
N TYR A 68 -1.49 2.59 -14.06
CA TYR A 68 -1.96 3.81 -14.70
C TYR A 68 -0.89 4.33 -15.65
#